data_AF-A0A7V5K8W7-F1
#
_entry.id   AF-A0A7V5K8W7-F1
#
_cell.length_a   1.000
_cell.length_b   1.000
_cell.length_c   1.000
_cell.angle_alpha   90.00
_cell.angle_beta   90.00
_cell.angle_gamma   90.00
#
_symmetry.space_group_name_H-M   'P 1'
#
loop_
_entity.id
_entity.type
_entity.pdbx_description
1 polymer ?
#
loop_
_entity_poly.entity_id
_entity_poly.type
_entity_poly.pdbx_seq_one_letter_code
_entity_poly.pdbx_strand_id
1 'polypeptide(L)'
;MSDFDYILARQILDSRGTPTIEVDVVLSDGSLGRAAVPSGASTGSYEAVELRDGDKRQFFGKSVLKAVKNVNEKIAPAILSNNLDPYDQVTLDNFLIELDGTDNKGNLGANAILGVSLATPRAAAQSVGRYL
;
A
#
# COMPACT_ATOMS: atom_id res chain seq x y z
N MET A 1 14.34 3.47 18.10
CA MET A 1 13.43 3.62 16.94
C MET A 1 12.89 2.23 16.67
N SER A 2 11.58 2.09 16.46
CA SER A 2 10.98 0.79 16.20
C SER A 2 11.13 0.42 14.73
N ASP A 3 11.18 -0.87 14.45
CA ASP A 3 11.33 -1.43 13.11
C ASP A 3 9.96 -1.89 12.61
N PHE A 4 9.83 -2.20 11.32
CA PHE A 4 8.64 -2.89 10.82
C PHE A 4 8.45 -4.25 11.52
N ASP A 5 7.26 -4.50 12.05
CA ASP A 5 6.87 -5.81 12.59
C ASP A 5 6.03 -6.59 11.57
N TYR A 6 4.91 -6.02 11.13
CA TYR A 6 4.12 -6.59 10.04
C TYR A 6 3.37 -5.53 9.22
N ILE A 7 3.08 -5.90 7.97
CA ILE A 7 2.30 -5.10 7.03
C ILE A 7 1.21 -5.99 6.46
N LEU A 8 -0.05 -5.52 6.53
CA LEU A 8 -1.21 -6.28 6.08
C LEU A 8 -2.17 -5.41 5.29
N ALA A 9 -2.59 -5.90 4.14
CA ALA A 9 -3.62 -5.31 3.31
C ALA A 9 -4.93 -6.10 3.35
N ARG A 10 -6.02 -5.36 3.16
CA ARG A 10 -7.37 -5.91 2.98
C ARG A 10 -8.14 -5.10 1.93
N GLN A 11 -9.14 -5.75 1.33
CA GLN A 11 -10.12 -5.06 0.50
C GLN A 11 -11.20 -4.44 1.39
N ILE A 12 -11.48 -3.16 1.18
CA ILE A 12 -12.60 -2.42 1.76
C ILE A 12 -13.46 -1.79 0.65
N LEU A 13 -14.49 -1.02 1.00
CA LEU A 13 -15.29 -0.25 0.04
C LEU A 13 -15.01 1.24 0.17
N ASP A 14 -14.88 1.92 -0.97
CA ASP A 14 -14.81 3.38 -1.04
C ASP A 14 -16.20 4.03 -0.81
N SER A 15 -16.25 5.36 -0.82
CA SER A 15 -17.48 6.13 -0.61
C SER A 15 -18.56 5.91 -1.68
N ARG A 16 -18.24 5.25 -2.80
CA ARG A 16 -19.17 4.89 -3.89
C ARG A 16 -19.51 3.40 -3.87
N GLY A 17 -19.12 2.66 -2.83
CA GLY A 17 -19.32 1.21 -2.75
C GLY A 17 -18.45 0.42 -3.74
N THR A 18 -17.38 1.02 -4.27
CA THR A 18 -16.42 0.35 -5.14
C THR A 18 -15.28 -0.20 -4.29
N PRO A 19 -14.80 -1.43 -4.52
CA PRO A 19 -13.68 -1.95 -3.77
C PRO A 19 -12.46 -1.02 -3.82
N THR A 20 -11.73 -0.93 -2.72
CA THR A 20 -10.40 -0.32 -2.67
C THR A 20 -9.54 -1.05 -1.63
N ILE A 21 -8.26 -0.71 -1.56
CA ILE A 21 -7.30 -1.31 -0.65
C ILE A 21 -7.13 -0.45 0.61
N GLU A 22 -7.06 -1.13 1.75
CA GLU A 22 -6.60 -0.57 3.02
C GLU A 22 -5.36 -1.34 3.48
N VAL A 23 -4.35 -0.61 3.94
CA VAL A 23 -3.09 -1.16 4.42
C VAL A 23 -2.88 -0.72 5.86
N ASP A 24 -2.51 -1.69 6.70
CA ASP A 24 -2.01 -1.51 8.05
C ASP A 24 -0.49 -1.76 8.04
N VAL A 25 0.26 -0.85 8.63
CA VAL A 25 1.68 -0.99 8.97
C VAL A 25 1.79 -0.99 10.49
N VAL A 26 2.38 -2.02 11.07
CA VAL A 26 2.64 -2.12 12.51
C VAL A 26 4.14 -2.19 12.75
N LEU A 27 4.61 -1.37 13.70
CA LEU A 27 6.00 -1.34 14.13
C LEU A 27 6.22 -2.21 15.37
N SER A 28 7.48 -2.52 15.69
CA SER A 28 7.86 -3.41 16.79
C SER A 28 7.51 -2.90 18.19
N ASP A 29 7.12 -1.62 18.32
CA ASP A 29 6.57 -1.05 19.56
C ASP A 29 5.02 -1.09 19.64
N GLY A 30 4.37 -1.66 18.63
CA GLY A 30 2.91 -1.77 18.51
C GLY A 30 2.21 -0.56 17.87
N SER A 31 2.96 0.45 17.42
CA SER A 31 2.38 1.60 16.70
C SER A 31 1.77 1.16 15.37
N LEU A 32 0.59 1.68 15.04
CA LEU A 32 -0.23 1.28 13.90
C LEU A 32 -0.52 2.47 12.98
N GLY A 33 -0.01 2.40 11.76
CA GLY A 33 -0.42 3.27 10.67
C GLY A 33 -1.43 2.59 9.76
N ARG A 34 -2.56 3.24 9.50
CA ARG A 34 -3.59 2.74 8.56
C ARG A 34 -3.88 3.74 7.46
N ALA A 35 -3.89 3.27 6.21
CA ALA A 35 -4.24 4.06 5.05
C ALA A 35 -5.22 3.31 4.13
N ALA A 36 -6.33 3.96 3.81
CA ALA A 36 -7.24 3.56 2.75
C ALA A 36 -6.93 4.38 1.49
N VAL A 37 -6.76 3.71 0.35
CA VAL A 37 -6.37 4.38 -0.90
C VAL A 37 -7.61 4.86 -1.64
N PRO A 38 -7.69 6.13 -2.07
CA PRO A 38 -8.80 6.60 -2.90
C PRO A 38 -8.73 5.98 -4.30
N SER A 39 -9.90 5.72 -4.90
CA SER A 39 -9.97 5.32 -6.31
C SER A 39 -10.40 6.50 -7.19
N GLY A 40 -9.51 6.94 -8.07
CA GLY A 40 -9.82 7.92 -9.11
C GLY A 40 -10.53 7.29 -10.31
N ALA A 41 -11.35 8.09 -11.01
CA ALA A 41 -11.91 7.70 -12.31
C ALA A 41 -11.01 8.12 -13.49
N SER A 42 -9.81 8.64 -13.20
CA SER A 42 -8.92 9.19 -14.22
C SER A 42 -8.36 8.08 -15.11
N THR A 43 -8.30 8.36 -16.41
CA THR A 43 -7.90 7.43 -17.47
C THR A 43 -6.70 7.94 -18.25
N GLY A 44 -5.93 8.86 -17.66
CA GLY A 44 -4.72 9.39 -18.29
C GLY A 44 -3.76 8.26 -18.61
N SER A 45 -3.40 8.10 -19.89
CA SER A 45 -2.54 7.00 -20.35
C SER A 45 -1.12 7.01 -19.77
N TYR A 46 -0.74 8.11 -19.11
CA TYR A 46 0.56 8.31 -18.44
C TYR A 46 0.46 8.29 -16.91
N GLU A 47 -0.71 7.95 -16.36
CA GLU A 47 -0.90 7.88 -14.91
C GLU A 47 -0.45 6.54 -14.31
N ALA A 48 -0.17 6.57 -13.01
CA ALA A 48 0.08 5.35 -12.26
C ALA A 48 -1.16 4.45 -12.25
N VAL A 49 -0.97 3.15 -12.45
CA VAL A 49 -2.07 2.23 -12.72
C VAL A 49 -2.60 1.62 -11.42
N GLU A 50 -3.86 1.91 -11.10
CA GLU A 50 -4.61 1.17 -10.09
C GLU A 50 -4.83 -0.27 -10.55
N LEU A 51 -4.40 -1.25 -9.75
CA LEU A 51 -4.55 -2.66 -10.09
C LEU A 51 -5.92 -3.20 -9.64
N ARG A 52 -6.70 -3.65 -10.63
CA ARG A 52 -8.03 -4.28 -10.47
C ARG A 52 -7.99 -5.73 -10.94
N ASP A 53 -8.90 -6.55 -10.41
CA ASP A 53 -8.94 -7.99 -10.69
C ASP A 53 -9.56 -8.33 -12.05
N GLY A 54 -10.49 -7.51 -12.55
CA GLY A 54 -11.14 -7.73 -13.85
C GLY A 54 -12.17 -8.86 -13.91
N ASP A 55 -12.35 -9.66 -12.85
CA ASP A 55 -13.40 -10.69 -12.79
C ASP A 55 -14.79 -10.04 -12.67
N LYS A 56 -15.53 -9.99 -13.79
CA LYS A 56 -16.87 -9.37 -13.86
C LYS A 56 -17.88 -9.95 -12.87
N ARG A 57 -17.66 -11.17 -12.35
CA ARG A 57 -18.54 -11.80 -11.36
C ARG A 57 -18.39 -11.18 -9.96
N GLN A 58 -17.28 -10.50 -9.69
CA GLN A 58 -16.99 -9.86 -8.41
C GLN A 58 -16.92 -8.35 -8.59
N PHE A 59 -17.85 -7.62 -7.98
CA PHE A 59 -17.90 -6.15 -8.03
C PHE A 59 -17.76 -5.59 -9.47
N PHE A 60 -18.33 -6.26 -10.47
CA PHE A 60 -18.22 -5.88 -11.89
C PHE A 60 -16.77 -5.75 -12.40
N GLY A 61 -15.85 -6.57 -11.88
CA GLY A 61 -14.43 -6.54 -12.25
C GLY A 61 -13.60 -5.54 -11.45
N LYS A 62 -14.21 -4.86 -10.46
CA LYS A 62 -13.55 -3.81 -9.69
C LYS A 62 -12.94 -4.31 -8.37
N SER A 63 -12.95 -5.59 -8.06
CA SER A 63 -12.19 -6.10 -6.92
C SER A 63 -10.69 -5.75 -7.02
N VAL A 64 -10.01 -5.70 -5.87
CA VAL A 64 -8.59 -5.33 -5.73
C VAL A 64 -7.77 -6.42 -5.03
N LEU A 65 -8.22 -7.67 -5.07
CA LEU A 65 -7.57 -8.78 -4.37
C LEU A 65 -6.16 -9.03 -4.89
N LYS A 66 -5.87 -8.74 -6.16
CA LYS A 66 -4.52 -8.81 -6.72
C LYS A 66 -3.59 -7.77 -6.09
N ALA A 67 -4.07 -6.54 -5.87
CA ALA A 67 -3.30 -5.50 -5.18
C ALA A 67 -3.06 -5.87 -3.70
N VAL A 68 -4.09 -6.37 -3.02
CA VAL A 68 -4.00 -6.89 -1.64
C VAL A 68 -2.95 -8.00 -1.55
N LYS A 69 -2.99 -8.95 -2.48
CA LYS A 69 -2.02 -10.05 -2.57
C LYS A 69 -0.60 -9.53 -2.80
N ASN A 70 -0.42 -8.54 -3.68
CA ASN A 70 0.89 -7.92 -3.91
C ASN A 70 1.45 -7.26 -2.63
N VAL A 71 0.61 -6.62 -1.80
CA VAL A 71 1.07 -6.11 -0.50
C VAL A 71 1.52 -7.25 0.41
N ASN A 72 0.64 -8.24 0.63
CA ASN A 72 0.85 -9.27 1.64
C ASN A 72 1.98 -10.26 1.27
N GLU A 73 2.13 -10.58 -0.01
CA GLU A 73 3.04 -11.65 -0.46
C GLU A 73 4.32 -11.14 -1.14
N LYS A 74 4.39 -9.86 -1.51
CA LYS A 74 5.58 -9.30 -2.19
C LYS A 74 6.15 -8.11 -1.43
N ILE A 75 5.35 -7.06 -1.22
CA ILE A 75 5.84 -5.82 -0.62
C ILE A 75 6.23 -6.04 0.85
N ALA A 76 5.34 -6.64 1.65
CA ALA A 76 5.59 -6.83 3.08
C ALA A 76 6.84 -7.70 3.34
N PRO A 77 7.01 -8.89 2.72
CA PRO A 77 8.23 -9.67 2.89
C PRO A 77 9.48 -8.94 2.38
N ALA A 78 9.38 -8.18 1.29
CA ALA A 78 10.52 -7.44 0.74
C ALA A 78 10.99 -6.32 1.67
N ILE A 79 10.08 -5.55 2.26
CA ILE A 79 10.41 -4.50 3.24
C ILE A 79 11.09 -5.12 4.47
N LEU A 80 10.48 -6.18 5.03
CA LEU A 80 11.00 -6.84 6.23
C LEU A 80 12.37 -7.47 5.99
N SER A 81 12.57 -8.16 4.86
CA SER A 81 13.85 -8.81 4.54
C SER A 81 15.00 -7.84 4.22
N ASN A 82 14.69 -6.63 3.76
CA ASN A 82 15.68 -5.59 3.51
C ASN A 82 15.93 -4.69 4.74
N ASN A 83 15.25 -4.93 5.86
CA ASN A 83 15.36 -4.15 7.10
C ASN A 83 15.25 -2.63 6.85
N LEU A 84 14.23 -2.22 6.07
CA LEU A 84 14.03 -0.81 5.79
C LEU A 84 13.62 -0.04 7.06
N ASP A 85 14.05 1.21 7.13
CA ASP A 85 13.73 2.10 8.24
C ASP A 85 12.33 2.75 8.02
N PRO A 86 11.34 2.55 8.92
CA PRO A 86 10.02 3.18 8.79
C PRO A 86 10.05 4.70 8.97
N TYR A 87 11.15 5.29 9.43
CA TYR A 87 11.33 6.74 9.57
C TYR A 87 12.00 7.38 8.33
N ASP A 88 12.50 6.59 7.38
CA ASP A 88 13.06 7.06 6.11
C ASP A 88 12.08 6.83 4.95
N GLN A 89 11.11 7.74 4.84
CA GLN A 89 10.05 7.68 3.84
C GLN A 89 10.59 7.67 2.39
N VAL A 90 11.65 8.44 2.12
CA VAL A 90 12.20 8.56 0.75
C VAL A 90 12.84 7.24 0.32
N THR A 91 13.60 6.60 1.21
CA THR A 91 14.19 5.30 0.94
C THR A 91 13.12 4.23 0.75
N LEU A 92 12.08 4.22 1.60
CA LEU A 92 10.94 3.30 1.42
C LEU A 92 10.25 3.49 0.06
N ASP A 93 9.90 4.73 -0.29
CA ASP A 93 9.15 4.98 -1.53
C ASP A 93 9.97 4.65 -2.77
N ASN A 94 11.27 4.96 -2.77
CA ASN A 94 12.17 4.56 -3.86
C ASN A 94 12.28 3.04 -3.96
N PHE A 95 12.44 2.35 -2.83
CA PHE A 95 12.44 0.88 -2.81
C PHE A 95 11.15 0.29 -3.39
N LEU A 96 9.98 0.85 -3.05
CA LEU A 96 8.70 0.39 -3.58
C LEU A 96 8.58 0.60 -5.10
N ILE A 97 9.11 1.71 -5.62
CA ILE A 97 9.17 2.00 -7.05
C ILE A 97 10.08 1.00 -7.76
N GLU A 98 11.28 0.76 -7.22
CA GLU A 98 12.24 -0.20 -7.76
C GLU A 98 11.70 -1.64 -7.72
N LEU A 99 11.03 -2.02 -6.63
CA LEU A 99 10.42 -3.34 -6.45
C LEU A 99 9.30 -3.60 -7.48
N ASP A 100 8.55 -2.55 -7.85
CA ASP A 100 7.57 -2.65 -8.93
C ASP A 100 8.23 -2.85 -10.30
N GLY A 101 9.26 -2.06 -10.57
CA GLY A 101 10.08 -2.16 -11.78
C GLY A 101 9.40 -1.62 -13.05
N THR A 102 8.23 -0.97 -12.95
CA THR A 102 7.59 -0.30 -14.10
C THR A 102 7.37 1.18 -13.83
N ASP A 103 7.48 1.99 -14.90
CA ASP A 103 7.32 3.45 -14.82
C ASP A 103 5.95 3.87 -14.26
N ASN A 104 4.93 3.06 -14.52
CA ASN A 104 3.53 3.33 -14.18
C ASN A 104 3.03 2.55 -12.96
N LYS A 105 3.88 1.88 -12.19
CA LYS A 105 3.49 1.11 -10.99
C LYS A 105 2.50 -0.02 -11.28
N GLY A 106 2.58 -0.60 -12.47
CA GLY A 106 1.58 -1.52 -13.03
C GLY A 106 1.74 -2.97 -12.59
N ASN A 107 2.91 -3.35 -12.08
CA ASN A 107 3.21 -4.73 -11.68
C ASN A 107 2.64 -5.06 -10.30
N LEU A 108 2.94 -4.21 -9.31
CA LEU A 108 2.42 -4.26 -7.95
C LEU A 108 1.07 -3.56 -7.81
N GLY A 109 0.86 -2.50 -8.61
CA GLY A 109 -0.32 -1.64 -8.53
C GLY A 109 -0.02 -0.37 -7.74
N ALA A 110 -0.34 0.79 -8.32
CA ALA A 110 -0.16 2.08 -7.68
C ALA A 110 -0.93 2.19 -6.35
N ASN A 111 -2.09 1.52 -6.27
CA ASN A 111 -2.89 1.42 -5.06
C ASN A 111 -2.21 0.58 -3.96
N ALA A 112 -1.49 -0.49 -4.30
CA ALA A 112 -0.71 -1.25 -3.33
C ALA A 112 0.45 -0.42 -2.77
N ILE A 113 1.22 0.22 -3.66
CA ILE A 113 2.37 1.05 -3.29
C ILE A 113 1.94 2.23 -2.43
N LEU A 114 0.92 2.98 -2.86
CA LEU A 114 0.44 4.14 -2.13
C LEU A 114 -0.14 3.77 -0.76
N GLY A 115 -0.79 2.61 -0.64
CA GLY A 115 -1.32 2.13 0.64
C GLY A 115 -0.21 1.94 1.68
N VAL A 116 0.87 1.25 1.31
CA VAL A 116 2.04 1.05 2.19
C VAL A 116 2.76 2.38 2.46
N SER A 117 2.96 3.19 1.42
CA SER A 117 3.60 4.50 1.50
C SER A 117 2.90 5.43 2.48
N LEU A 118 1.56 5.51 2.48
CA LEU A 118 0.79 6.38 3.38
C LEU A 118 0.59 5.78 4.78
N ALA A 119 0.56 4.46 4.92
CA ALA A 119 0.45 3.80 6.21
C ALA A 119 1.73 3.92 7.03
N THR A 120 2.90 3.89 6.40
CA THR A 120 4.20 3.96 7.10
C THR A 120 4.40 5.22 7.95
N PRO A 121 4.27 6.46 7.40
CA PRO A 121 4.53 7.66 8.18
C PRO A 121 3.49 7.86 9.29
N ARG A 122 2.29 7.27 9.16
CA ARG A 122 1.29 7.22 10.24
C ARG A 122 1.78 6.37 11.41
N ALA A 123 2.32 5.19 11.11
CA ALA A 123 2.90 4.30 12.12
C ALA A 123 4.11 4.96 12.78
N ALA A 124 4.99 5.55 11.96
CA ALA A 124 6.20 6.24 12.42
C ALA A 124 5.86 7.45 13.30
N ALA A 125 4.90 8.29 12.89
CA ALA A 125 4.43 9.44 13.67
C ALA A 125 3.84 9.00 15.02
N GLN A 126 3.01 7.96 15.03
CA GLN A 126 2.45 7.40 16.26
C GLN A 126 3.57 6.90 17.20
N SER A 127 4.57 6.20 16.68
CA SER A 127 5.70 5.68 17.46
C SER A 127 6.49 6.77 18.19
N VAL A 128 6.68 7.93 17.55
CA VAL A 128 7.39 9.06 18.17
C VAL A 128 6.45 10.04 18.90
N GLY A 129 5.19 9.69 19.10
CA GLY A 129 4.21 10.53 19.80
C GLY A 129 3.90 11.85 19.08
N ARG A 130 3.90 11.85 17.74
CA ARG A 130 3.59 13.00 16.90
C ARG A 130 2.29 12.81 16.13
N TYR A 131 1.70 13.93 15.74
CA TYR A 131 0.64 13.93 14.75
C TYR A 131 1.23 13.78 13.34
N LEU A 132 0.46 13.14 12.45
CA LEU A 132 0.73 13.14 11.02
C LEU A 132 0.35 14.47 10.38
#